data_AF-A0A0C3C2R5-F1
#
_entry.id   AF-A0A0C3C2R5-F1
#
_cell.length_a   1.000
_cell.length_b   1.000
_cell.length_c   1.000
_cell.angle_alpha   90.00
_cell.angle_beta   90.00
_cell.angle_gamma   90.00
#
_symmetry.space_group_name_H-M   'P 1'
#
loop_
_entity.id
_entity.type
_entity.pdbx_description
1 polymer ?
#
loop_
_entity_poly.entity_id
_entity_poly.type
_entity_poly.pdbx_seq_one_letter_code
_entity_poly.pdbx_strand_id
1 'polypeptide(L)' 'TSPRELSEGEQIIHNKLTDRFTPSELLVQDVSGDRGCGSFYAITIASQAFKGLPTVKQHRLVTQVLKQEIEGIHGLQVR' A
#
# COMPACT_ATOMS: atom_id res chain seq x y z
N THR A 1 -18.92 15.59 5.17
CA THR A 1 -17.58 15.13 4.76
C THR A 1 -17.77 13.88 3.93
N SER A 2 -17.69 13.98 2.61
CA SER A 2 -17.96 12.84 1.72
C SER A 2 -16.93 11.73 2.00
N PRO A 3 -17.34 10.46 2.18
CA PRO A 3 -16.41 9.34 2.18
C PRO A 3 -15.71 9.39 0.81
N ARG A 4 -14.40 9.62 0.77
CA ARG A 4 -13.66 9.49 -0.48
C ARG A 4 -13.76 8.01 -0.86
N GLU A 5 -14.44 7.73 -1.97
CA GLU A 5 -14.40 6.41 -2.58
C GLU A 5 -12.92 6.13 -2.92
N LEU A 6 -12.44 4.95 -2.53
CA LEU A 6 -11.07 4.53 -2.82
C LEU A 6 -10.91 4.55 -4.34
N SER A 7 -9.84 5.19 -4.82
CA SER A 7 -9.46 5.12 -6.23
C SER A 7 -9.16 3.67 -6.63
N GLU A 8 -9.24 3.38 -7.93
CA GLU A 8 -8.96 2.06 -8.48
C GLU A 8 -7.59 1.53 -8.02
N GLY A 9 -6.56 2.39 -7.99
CA GLY A 9 -5.23 2.05 -7.49
C GLY A 9 -5.20 1.72 -5.99
N GLU A 10 -5.88 2.51 -5.15
CA GLU A 10 -5.97 2.23 -3.72
C GLU A 10 -6.68 0.90 -3.45
N GLN A 11 -7.76 0.62 -4.18
CA GLN A 11 -8.52 -0.61 -4.07
C GLN A 11 -7.69 -1.86 -4.47
N ILE A 12 -6.93 -1.77 -5.57
CA ILE A 12 -6.05 -2.84 -6.04
C ILE A 12 -4.96 -3.13 -4.98
N ILE A 13 -4.27 -2.08 -4.53
CA ILE A 13 -3.22 -2.19 -3.50
C ILE A 13 -3.80 -2.77 -2.22
N HIS A 14 -4.97 -2.28 -1.79
CA HIS A 14 -5.64 -2.75 -0.59
C HIS A 14 -5.91 -4.25 -0.67
N ASN A 15 -6.61 -4.70 -1.72
CA ASN A 15 -6.97 -6.11 -1.89
C ASN A 15 -5.76 -7.03 -1.94
N LYS A 16 -4.67 -6.64 -2.62
CA LYS A 16 -3.44 -7.43 -2.71
C LYS A 16 -2.74 -7.59 -1.37
N LEU A 17 -2.61 -6.49 -0.61
CA LEU A 17 -1.99 -6.54 0.70
C LEU A 17 -2.86 -7.32 1.69
N THR A 18 -4.18 -7.21 1.58
CA THR A 18 -5.12 -8.01 2.36
C THR A 18 -4.95 -9.50 2.08
N ASP A 19 -4.94 -9.90 0.82
CA ASP A 19 -4.80 -11.31 0.40
C ASP A 19 -3.44 -11.89 0.85
N ARG A 20 -2.36 -11.11 0.70
CA ARG A 20 -1.01 -11.61 0.93
C ARG A 20 -0.56 -11.61 2.39
N PHE A 21 -0.98 -10.61 3.17
CA PHE A 21 -0.48 -10.42 4.54
C PHE A 21 -1.56 -10.58 5.60
N THR A 22 -2.83 -10.72 5.21
CA THR A 22 -3.98 -10.82 6.13
C THR A 22 -3.86 -9.82 7.30
N PRO A 23 -3.66 -8.52 7.00
CA PRO A 23 -3.33 -7.52 7.99
C PRO A 23 -4.52 -7.28 8.93
N SER A 24 -4.22 -7.01 10.20
CA SER A 24 -5.20 -6.55 11.17
C SER A 24 -5.59 -5.08 10.95
N GLU A 25 -4.68 -4.31 10.34
CA GLU A 25 -4.91 -2.92 9.97
C GLU A 25 -4.25 -2.64 8.62
N LEU A 26 -5.00 -2.05 7.69
CA LEU A 26 -4.50 -1.66 6.38
C LEU A 26 -5.13 -0.33 5.98
N LEU A 27 -4.29 0.65 5.70
CA LEU A 27 -4.68 1.95 5.19
C LEU A 27 -3.83 2.25 3.96
N VAL A 28 -4.51 2.50 2.85
CA VAL A 28 -3.89 2.92 1.60
C VAL A 28 -4.45 4.29 1.26
N GLN A 29 -3.56 5.25 1.03
CA GLN A 29 -3.91 6.62 0.67
C GLN A 29 -3.11 7.05 -0.54
N ASP A 30 -3.78 7.51 -1.59
CA ASP A 30 -3.13 8.23 -2.69
C ASP A 30 -2.63 9.59 -2.18
N VAL A 31 -1.30 9.78 -2.24
CA VAL A 31 -0.64 11.04 -1.87
C VAL A 31 0.10 11.64 -3.06
N SER A 32 -0.27 11.27 -4.30
CA SER A 32 0.28 11.79 -5.55
C SER A 32 -0.03 13.27 -5.84
N GLY A 33 -0.59 14.00 -4.86
CA GLY A 33 -0.87 15.42 -4.92
C GLY A 33 -2.17 15.78 -5.65
N ASP A 34 -2.39 17.07 -5.90
CA ASP A 34 -3.65 17.67 -6.38
C ASP A 34 -4.07 17.23 -7.80
N ARG A 35 -3.30 16.35 -8.45
CA ARG A 35 -3.64 15.75 -9.76
C ARG A 35 -4.04 14.27 -9.69
N GLY A 36 -3.97 13.61 -8.53
CA GLY A 36 -4.46 12.24 -8.34
C GLY A 36 -4.03 11.27 -9.44
N CYS A 37 -2.77 11.35 -9.89
CA CYS A 37 -2.26 10.58 -11.03
C CYS A 37 -2.06 9.09 -10.66
N GLY A 38 -2.33 8.70 -9.41
CA GLY A 38 -2.14 7.33 -8.93
C GLY A 38 -0.67 6.90 -8.96
N SER A 39 0.26 7.87 -8.84
CA SER A 39 1.69 7.66 -9.00
C SER A 39 2.44 7.50 -7.68
N PHE A 40 1.81 7.83 -6.54
CA PHE A 40 2.42 7.73 -5.23
C PHE A 40 1.41 7.42 -4.12
N TYR A 41 1.61 6.30 -3.43
CA TYR A 41 0.72 5.86 -2.36
C TYR A 41 1.43 5.80 -1.02
N ALA A 42 0.74 6.25 0.02
CA ALA A 42 1.10 6.05 1.41
C ALA A 42 0.35 4.84 1.97
N ILE A 43 1.09 3.85 2.47
CA ILE A 43 0.55 2.60 2.99
C ILE A 43 0.95 2.45 4.43
N THR A 44 -0.05 2.27 5.30
CA THR A 44 0.14 1.83 6.68
C THR A 44 -0.41 0.42 6.80
N ILE A 45 0.41 -0.52 7.29
CA ILE A 45 0.00 -1.92 7.38
C ILE A 45 0.49 -2.55 8.69
N ALA A 46 -0.44 -3.12 9.45
CA ALA A 46 -0.14 -3.95 10.61
C ALA A 46 -0.55 -5.40 10.34
N SER A 47 0.41 -6.32 10.40
CA SER A 47 0.17 -7.75 10.25
C SER A 47 1.10 -8.54 11.17
N GLN A 48 0.63 -9.72 11.61
CA GLN A 48 1.47 -10.69 12.31
C GLN A 48 2.64 -11.18 11.44
N ALA A 49 2.52 -11.12 10.11
CA ALA A 49 3.59 -11.46 9.17
C ALA A 49 4.85 -10.59 9.35
N PHE A 50 4.71 -9.41 9.96
CA PHE A 50 5.82 -8.48 10.20
C PHE A 50 6.43 -8.63 11.59
N LYS A 51 5.83 -9.44 12.48
CA LYS A 51 6.29 -9.61 13.85
C LYS A 51 7.70 -10.20 13.87
N GLY A 52 8.64 -9.48 14.49
CA GLY A 52 10.04 -9.89 14.58
C GLY A 52 10.88 -9.64 13.33
N LEU A 53 10.31 -9.01 12.29
CA LEU A 53 11.08 -8.56 11.13
C LEU A 53 11.57 -7.12 11.33
N PRO A 54 12.80 -6.80 10.93
CA PRO A 54 13.26 -5.41 10.88
C PRO A 54 12.49 -4.62 9.82
N THR A 55 12.29 -3.33 10.07
CA THR A 55 11.52 -2.40 9.20
C THR A 55 11.92 -2.52 7.74
N VAL A 56 13.21 -2.56 7.42
CA VAL A 56 13.69 -2.72 6.03
C VAL A 56 13.16 -3.99 5.36
N LYS A 57 13.09 -5.12 6.07
CA LYS A 57 12.52 -6.36 5.52
C LYS A 57 11.02 -6.26 5.32
N GLN A 58 10.30 -5.62 6.24
CA GLN A 58 8.85 -5.39 6.10
C GLN A 58 8.57 -4.56 4.84
N HIS A 59 9.27 -3.43 4.68
CA HIS A 59 9.17 -2.60 3.48
C HIS A 59 9.48 -3.39 2.22
N ARG A 60 10.57 -4.20 2.20
CA ARG A 60 10.91 -5.04 1.04
C ARG A 60 9.80 -6.02 0.70
N LEU A 61 9.15 -6.66 1.68
CA LEU A 61 8.04 -7.59 1.45
C LEU A 61 6.85 -6.87 0.82
N VAL A 62 6.43 -5.74 1.40
CA VAL A 62 5.33 -4.92 0.87
C VAL A 62 5.66 -4.45 -0.54
N THR A 63 6.85 -3.88 -0.75
CA THR A 63 7.30 -3.45 -2.08
C THR A 63 7.34 -4.62 -3.06
N GLN A 64 7.78 -5.83 -2.68
CA GLN A 64 7.81 -6.98 -3.61
C GLN A 64 6.42 -7.40 -4.08
N VAL A 65 5.44 -7.41 -3.17
CA VAL A 65 4.05 -7.76 -3.51
C VAL A 65 3.46 -6.74 -4.46
N LEU A 66 3.71 -5.46 -4.18
CA LEU A 66 3.19 -4.40 -5.01
C LEU A 66 4.01 -4.22 -6.29
N LYS A 67 5.30 -4.57 -6.33
CA LYS A 67 6.18 -4.44 -7.51
C LYS A 67 5.62 -5.17 -8.73
N GLN A 68 4.90 -6.27 -8.51
CA GLN A 68 4.24 -7.02 -9.59
C GLN A 68 3.07 -6.24 -10.23
N GLU A 69 2.49 -5.28 -9.52
CA GLU A 69 1.37 -4.43 -9.98
C GLU A 69 1.83 -2.98 -10.29
N ILE A 70 2.99 -2.58 -9.75
CA ILE A 70 3.59 -1.22 -9.75
C ILE A 70 4.33 -0.89 -11.07
N GLU A 71 4.31 -1.71 -12.13
CA GLU A 71 4.99 -1.34 -13.39
C GLU A 71 4.57 0.05 -13.95
N GLY A 72 3.47 0.66 -13.47
CA GLY A 72 3.10 2.07 -13.70
C GLY A 72 3.26 3.06 -12.53
N ILE A 73 3.56 2.64 -11.30
CA ILE A 73 3.58 3.52 -10.10
C ILE A 73 5.01 4.09 -9.91
N HIS A 74 5.14 5.41 -9.92
CA HIS A 74 6.44 6.10 -9.89
C HIS A 74 7.10 6.12 -8.49
N GLY A 75 6.34 5.92 -7.40
CA GLY A 75 6.90 5.81 -6.06
C GLY A 75 5.92 5.27 -5.00
N LEU A 76 6.45 4.80 -3.88
CA LEU A 76 5.66 4.22 -2.80
C LEU A 76 6.28 4.54 -1.44
N GLN A 77 5.44 4.90 -0.46
CA GLN A 77 5.86 5.12 0.92
C GLN A 77 5.12 4.18 1.85
N VAL A 78 5.86 3.31 2.53
CA VAL A 78 5.33 2.42 3.57
C VAL A 78 5.69 3.00 4.93
N ARG A 79 4.77 2.92 5.90
CA ARG A 79 4.98 3.34 7.29
C ARG A 79 4.55 2.24 8.26
#